data_AF-A0A4Q5QUZ7-F1
#
_entry.id   AF-A0A4Q5QUZ7-F1
#
_cell.length_a   1.000
_cell.length_b   1.000
_cell.length_c   1.000
_cell.angle_alpha   90.00
_cell.angle_beta   90.00
_cell.angle_gamma   90.00
#
_symmetry.space_group_name_H-M   'P 1'
#
loop_
_entity.id
_entity.type
_entity.pdbx_description
1 polymer ?
#
loop_
_entity_poly.entity_id
_entity_poly.type
_entity_poly.pdbx_seq_one_letter_code
_entity_poly.pdbx_strand_id
1 'polypeptide(L)'
;MLTLLNPIIILIGLTVAISAYAWSNQAVMSSWILDPAEMNRRGGQWYRFLTSGFLHADWSHLLFNMFAFYSFSPVVLATLTQDYGPGMGVGLFLLLYLGGIIVSDLPTYFQHRHDPGYRSLGA
;
A
#
# COMPACT_ATOMS: atom_id res chain seq x y z
N MET A 1 8.83 -16.72 18.31
CA MET A 1 8.21 -17.75 17.45
C MET A 1 7.50 -17.04 16.30
N LEU A 2 7.84 -17.35 15.05
CA LEU A 2 7.07 -16.93 13.89
C LEU A 2 5.75 -17.70 13.92
N THR A 3 4.67 -17.07 14.37
CA THR A 3 3.33 -17.62 14.19
C THR A 3 2.90 -17.34 12.74
N LEU A 4 2.29 -18.32 12.09
CA LEU A 4 1.75 -18.25 10.71
C LEU A 4 0.73 -17.10 10.49
N LEU A 5 0.36 -16.37 11.55
CA LEU A 5 -0.60 -15.26 11.55
C LEU A 5 0.05 -13.90 11.87
N ASN A 6 1.35 -13.72 11.61
CA ASN A 6 2.00 -12.42 11.81
C ASN A 6 1.53 -11.43 10.71
N PRO A 7 0.85 -10.32 11.06
CA PRO A 7 0.31 -9.38 10.07
C PRO A 7 1.39 -8.75 9.19
N ILE A 8 2.62 -8.58 9.69
CA ILE A 8 3.74 -8.02 8.93
C ILE A 8 4.12 -8.97 7.78
N ILE A 9 4.28 -10.25 8.08
CA ILE A 9 4.65 -11.26 7.08
C ILE A 9 3.53 -11.44 6.05
N ILE A 10 2.28 -11.41 6.50
CA ILE A 10 1.11 -11.47 5.61
C ILE A 10 1.11 -10.28 4.64
N LEU A 11 1.28 -9.06 5.15
CA LEU A 11 1.30 -7.86 4.32
C LEU A 11 2.47 -7.87 3.33
N ILE A 12 3.66 -8.28 3.77
CA ILE A 12 4.83 -8.45 2.87
C ILE A 12 4.50 -9.45 1.76
N GLY A 13 4.00 -10.64 2.12
CA GLY A 13 3.65 -11.68 1.16
C GLY A 13 2.59 -11.22 0.15
N LEU A 14 1.55 -10.53 0.63
CA LEU A 14 0.51 -9.95 -0.23
C LEU A 14 1.07 -8.90 -1.18
N THR A 15 1.83 -7.92 -0.68
CA THR A 15 2.41 -6.85 -1.51
C THR A 15 3.35 -7.41 -2.58
N VAL A 16 4.21 -8.37 -2.21
CA VAL A 16 5.11 -9.04 -3.17
C VAL A 16 4.31 -9.81 -4.22
N ALA A 17 3.32 -10.61 -3.82
CA ALA A 17 2.51 -11.40 -4.74
C ALA A 17 1.70 -10.50 -5.70
N ILE A 18 1.07 -9.43 -5.18
CA ILE A 18 0.29 -8.48 -5.98
C ILE A 18 1.19 -7.74 -6.96
N SER A 19 2.34 -7.22 -6.52
CA SER A 19 3.30 -6.53 -7.40
C SER A 19 3.81 -7.46 -8.51
N ALA A 20 4.23 -8.67 -8.16
CA ALA A 20 4.70 -9.66 -9.13
C ALA A 20 3.62 -10.05 -10.15
N TYR A 21 2.37 -10.25 -9.69
CA TYR A 21 1.25 -10.56 -10.56
C TYR A 21 0.92 -9.38 -11.49
N ALA A 22 0.89 -8.15 -10.97
CA ALA A 22 0.58 -6.96 -11.76
C ALA A 22 1.61 -6.69 -12.86
N TRP A 23 2.90 -7.01 -12.65
CA TRP A 23 3.91 -6.92 -13.71
C TRP A 23 3.62 -7.84 -14.89
N SER A 24 3.05 -9.02 -14.63
CA SER A 24 2.63 -9.96 -15.66
C SER A 24 1.25 -9.66 -16.26
N ASN A 25 0.45 -8.81 -15.60
CA ASN A 25 -0.93 -8.52 -15.98
C ASN A 25 -1.19 -7.00 -16.06
N GLN A 26 -1.06 -6.46 -17.27
CA GLN A 26 -1.25 -5.02 -17.53
C GLN A 26 -2.67 -4.54 -17.23
N ALA A 27 -3.69 -5.40 -17.30
CA ALA A 27 -5.05 -5.01 -16.93
C ALA A 27 -5.17 -4.76 -15.42
N VAL A 28 -4.48 -5.57 -14.60
CA VAL A 28 -4.40 -5.35 -13.14
C VAL A 28 -3.58 -4.10 -12.84
N MET A 29 -2.39 -3.97 -13.43
CA MET A 29 -1.55 -2.79 -13.25
C MET A 29 -2.31 -1.49 -13.57
N SER A 30 -2.92 -1.42 -14.76
CA SER A 30 -3.66 -0.23 -15.21
C SER A 30 -4.94 0.05 -14.42
N SER A 31 -5.60 -0.97 -13.85
CA SER A 31 -6.79 -0.76 -13.01
C SER A 31 -6.45 -0.34 -11.59
N TRP A 32 -5.30 -0.75 -11.05
CA TRP A 32 -4.93 -0.52 -9.65
C TRP A 32 -4.03 0.69 -9.42
N ILE A 33 -3.22 1.10 -10.42
CA ILE A 33 -2.30 2.26 -10.34
C ILE A 33 -3.06 3.56 -10.04
N LEU A 34 -2.46 4.49 -9.31
CA LEU A 34 -3.09 5.80 -9.11
C LEU A 34 -3.06 6.57 -10.44
N ASP A 35 -4.25 6.95 -10.92
CA ASP A 35 -4.45 7.77 -12.13
C ASP A 35 -5.39 8.93 -11.78
N PRO A 36 -4.87 10.01 -11.20
CA PRO A 36 -5.69 11.10 -10.67
C PRO A 36 -6.59 11.77 -11.70
N ALA A 37 -6.07 11.97 -12.92
CA ALA A 37 -6.82 12.60 -14.00
C ALA A 37 -8.02 11.74 -14.40
N GLU A 38 -7.84 10.41 -14.52
CA GLU A 38 -8.93 9.51 -14.85
C GLU A 38 -9.95 9.37 -13.71
N MET A 39 -9.49 9.33 -12.47
CA MET A 39 -10.35 9.33 -11.28
C MET A 39 -11.23 10.59 -11.23
N ASN A 40 -10.64 11.76 -11.46
CA ASN A 40 -11.35 13.04 -11.50
C ASN A 40 -12.34 13.13 -12.66
N ARG A 41 -11.90 12.78 -13.87
CA ARG A 41 -12.74 12.81 -15.09
C ARG A 41 -13.97 11.90 -14.99
N ARG A 42 -13.82 10.71 -14.40
CA ARG A 42 -14.93 9.76 -14.21
C ARG A 42 -15.73 9.99 -12.92
N GLY A 43 -15.22 10.79 -11.98
CA GLY A 43 -15.81 10.95 -10.65
C GLY A 43 -15.83 9.65 -9.83
N GLY A 44 -14.79 8.81 -9.93
CA GLY A 44 -14.78 7.48 -9.29
C GLY A 44 -13.42 6.80 -9.28
N GLN A 45 -13.42 5.48 -9.06
CA GLN A 45 -12.20 4.64 -8.92
C GLN A 45 -11.36 4.96 -7.68
N TRP A 46 -12.00 5.38 -6.59
CA TRP A 46 -11.35 5.71 -5.32
C TRP A 46 -10.59 4.56 -4.67
N TYR A 47 -10.88 3.32 -5.04
CA TYR A 47 -10.10 2.15 -4.62
C TYR A 47 -8.61 2.28 -5.02
N ARG A 48 -8.30 3.06 -6.06
CA ARG A 48 -6.94 3.33 -6.53
C ARG A 48 -6.07 4.00 -5.47
N PHE A 49 -6.64 4.76 -4.54
CA PHE A 49 -5.91 5.31 -3.39
C PHE A 49 -5.32 4.24 -2.47
N LEU A 50 -5.91 3.04 -2.44
CA LEU A 50 -5.42 1.93 -1.63
C LEU A 50 -4.64 0.92 -2.48
N THR A 51 -5.14 0.61 -3.67
CA THR A 51 -4.55 -0.44 -4.52
C THR A 51 -3.21 -0.03 -5.11
N SER A 52 -2.98 1.26 -5.36
CA SER A 52 -1.70 1.82 -5.84
C SER A 52 -0.53 1.46 -4.93
N GLY A 53 -0.74 1.47 -3.61
CA GLY A 53 0.30 1.17 -2.61
C GLY A 53 0.77 -0.29 -2.62
N PHE A 54 -0.01 -1.21 -3.16
CA PHE A 54 0.41 -2.61 -3.32
C PHE A 54 1.18 -2.87 -4.62
N LEU A 55 1.27 -1.88 -5.51
CA LEU A 55 2.00 -1.95 -6.76
C LEU A 55 3.37 -1.31 -6.62
N HIS A 56 4.39 -1.86 -7.27
CA HIS A 56 5.74 -1.29 -7.32
C HIS A 56 6.24 -1.26 -8.76
N ALA A 57 7.18 -0.37 -9.07
CA ALA A 57 7.69 -0.19 -10.44
C ALA A 57 8.57 -1.36 -10.89
N ASP A 58 9.39 -1.88 -9.96
CA ASP A 58 10.37 -2.92 -10.21
C ASP A 58 10.76 -3.64 -8.91
N TRP A 59 11.61 -4.65 -9.03
CA TRP A 59 12.13 -5.43 -7.90
C TRP A 59 12.94 -4.59 -6.90
N SER A 60 13.70 -3.60 -7.34
CA SER A 60 14.54 -2.81 -6.43
C SER A 60 13.67 -1.94 -5.52
N HIS A 61 12.68 -1.25 -6.08
CA HIS A 61 11.70 -0.49 -5.32
C HIS A 61 10.91 -1.39 -4.35
N LEU A 62 10.43 -2.54 -4.83
CA LEU A 62 9.69 -3.50 -4.00
C LEU A 62 10.54 -4.01 -2.84
N LEU A 63 11.78 -4.45 -3.10
CA LEU A 63 12.66 -5.01 -2.07
C LEU A 63 13.05 -3.98 -1.03
N PHE A 64 13.35 -2.74 -1.44
CA PHE A 64 13.66 -1.65 -0.52
C PHE A 64 12.48 -1.37 0.42
N ASN A 65 11.25 -1.29 -0.12
CA ASN A 65 10.06 -1.06 0.67
C ASN A 65 9.75 -2.22 1.62
N MET A 66 9.91 -3.47 1.17
CA MET A 66 9.71 -4.63 2.06
C MET A 66 10.77 -4.70 3.16
N PHE A 67 12.01 -4.33 2.87
CA PHE A 67 13.07 -4.21 3.85
C PHE A 67 12.76 -3.11 4.89
N ALA A 68 12.36 -1.92 4.44
CA ALA A 68 11.99 -0.83 5.33
C ALA A 68 10.78 -1.23 6.20
N PHE A 69 9.71 -1.74 5.59
CA PHE A 69 8.52 -2.20 6.30
C PHE A 69 8.86 -3.27 7.35
N TYR A 70 9.61 -4.31 6.98
CA TYR A 70 10.04 -5.34 7.92
C TYR A 70 10.92 -4.79 9.07
N SER A 71 11.70 -3.73 8.82
CA SER A 71 12.57 -3.13 9.83
C SER A 71 11.79 -2.29 10.86
N PHE A 72 10.78 -1.54 10.42
CA PHE A 72 10.04 -0.63 11.31
C PHE A 72 8.77 -1.25 11.92
N SER A 73 8.04 -2.08 11.17
CA SER A 73 6.75 -2.61 11.60
C SER A 73 6.76 -3.43 12.90
N PRO A 74 7.79 -4.24 13.21
CA PRO A 74 7.82 -4.99 14.47
C PRO A 74 7.78 -4.07 15.70
N VAL A 75 8.49 -2.94 15.65
CA VAL A 75 8.53 -1.96 16.74
C VAL A 75 7.17 -1.29 16.91
N VAL A 76 6.55 -0.87 15.79
CA VAL A 76 5.23 -0.24 15.80
C VAL A 76 4.15 -1.21 16.30
N LEU A 77 4.13 -2.43 15.78
CA LEU A 77 3.17 -3.46 16.19
C LEU A 77 3.35 -3.83 17.67
N ALA A 78 4.59 -3.99 18.14
CA ALA A 78 4.88 -4.26 19.55
C ALA A 78 4.37 -3.13 20.44
N THR A 79 4.66 -1.88 20.09
CA THR A 79 4.20 -0.70 20.84
C THR A 79 2.67 -0.67 20.93
N LEU A 80 1.98 -0.78 19.80
CA LEU A 80 0.52 -0.74 19.76
C LEU A 80 -0.12 -1.93 20.51
N THR A 81 0.45 -3.13 20.41
CA THR A 81 -0.06 -4.31 21.14
C THR A 81 0.24 -4.26 22.63
N GLN A 82 1.33 -3.61 23.06
CA GLN A 82 1.62 -3.38 24.48
C GLN A 82 0.66 -2.36 25.10
N ASP A 83 0.41 -1.24 24.40
CA ASP A 83 -0.41 -0.15 24.94
C ASP A 83 -1.92 -0.44 24.89
N TYR A 84 -2.38 -1.11 23.83
CA TYR A 84 -3.82 -1.30 23.56
C TYR A 84 -4.26 -2.78 23.63
N GLY A 85 -3.34 -3.69 23.92
CA GLY A 85 -3.56 -5.13 23.90
C GLY A 85 -3.51 -5.75 22.48
N PRO A 86 -3.45 -7.09 22.37
CA PRO A 86 -3.15 -7.76 21.11
C PRO A 86 -4.14 -7.48 19.97
N GLY A 87 -5.45 -7.53 20.26
CA GLY A 87 -6.49 -7.35 19.23
C GLY A 87 -6.56 -5.92 18.70
N MET A 88 -6.72 -4.94 19.61
CA MET A 88 -6.80 -3.53 19.25
C MET A 88 -5.48 -3.03 18.66
N GLY A 89 -4.34 -3.43 19.22
CA GLY A 89 -3.03 -3.04 18.71
C GLY A 89 -2.78 -3.50 17.27
N VAL A 90 -3.20 -4.73 16.92
CA VAL A 90 -3.18 -5.20 15.52
C VAL A 90 -4.13 -4.37 14.65
N GLY A 91 -5.35 -4.08 15.13
CA GLY A 91 -6.31 -3.25 14.41
C GLY A 91 -5.77 -1.84 14.11
N LEU A 92 -5.15 -1.19 15.09
CA LEU A 92 -4.50 0.12 14.94
C LEU A 92 -3.30 0.05 14.00
N PHE A 93 -2.51 -1.02 14.04
CA PHE A 93 -1.40 -1.23 13.12
C PHE A 93 -1.90 -1.33 11.67
N LEU A 94 -2.98 -2.09 11.42
CA LEU A 94 -3.58 -2.19 10.09
C LEU A 94 -4.20 -0.87 9.64
N LEU A 95 -4.85 -0.13 10.55
CA LEU A 95 -5.38 1.20 10.25
C LEU A 95 -4.25 2.18 9.87
N LEU A 96 -3.14 2.15 10.60
CA LEU A 96 -1.97 2.98 10.30
C LEU A 96 -1.37 2.61 8.94
N TYR A 97 -1.24 1.32 8.63
CA TYR A 97 -0.69 0.86 7.35
C TYR A 97 -1.62 1.22 6.17
N LEU A 98 -2.87 0.78 6.19
CA LEU A 98 -3.82 0.99 5.10
C LEU A 98 -4.23 2.47 4.98
N GLY A 99 -4.41 3.15 6.12
CA GLY A 99 -4.69 4.58 6.17
C GLY A 99 -3.49 5.40 5.68
N GLY A 100 -2.27 4.99 6.01
CA GLY A 100 -1.03 5.59 5.51
C GLY A 100 -0.98 5.61 3.99
N ILE A 101 -1.25 4.47 3.36
CA ILE A 101 -1.31 4.35 1.88
C ILE A 101 -2.33 5.34 1.28
N ILE A 102 -3.53 5.41 1.85
CA ILE A 102 -4.56 6.30 1.32
C ILE A 102 -4.15 7.76 1.49
N VAL A 103 -3.65 8.14 2.68
CA VAL A 103 -3.32 9.52 3.03
C VAL A 103 -2.10 10.01 2.23
N SER A 104 -1.11 9.18 1.96
CA SER A 104 0.06 9.54 1.16
C SER A 104 -0.29 9.89 -0.28
N ASP A 105 -1.36 9.30 -0.83
CA ASP A 105 -1.79 9.54 -2.20
C ASP A 105 -2.71 10.77 -2.35
N LEU A 106 -3.32 11.28 -1.27
CA LEU A 106 -4.20 12.44 -1.33
C LEU A 106 -3.52 13.69 -1.94
N PRO A 107 -2.31 14.09 -1.51
CA PRO A 107 -1.59 15.21 -2.12
C PRO A 107 -1.37 15.00 -3.62
N THR A 108 -0.91 13.81 -4.02
CA THR A 108 -0.67 13.43 -5.41
C THR A 108 -1.94 13.57 -6.25
N TYR A 109 -3.07 13.09 -5.73
CA TYR A 109 -4.35 13.23 -6.41
C TYR A 109 -4.72 14.70 -6.63
N PHE A 110 -4.68 15.52 -5.58
CA PHE A 110 -5.10 16.92 -5.69
C PHE A 110 -4.18 17.75 -6.60
N GLN A 111 -2.88 17.42 -6.64
CA GLN A 111 -1.89 18.06 -7.51
C GLN A 111 -2.10 17.65 -8.98
N HIS A 112 -2.29 16.37 -9.28
CA HIS A 112 -2.22 15.84 -10.64
C HIS A 112 -3.58 15.46 -11.27
N ARG A 113 -4.71 15.71 -10.60
CA ARG A 113 -6.07 15.41 -11.12
C ARG A 113 -6.47 16.14 -12.41
N HIS A 114 -5.65 17.08 -12.88
CA HIS A 114 -5.83 17.78 -14.15
C HIS A 114 -4.67 17.55 -15.13
N ASP A 115 -3.77 16.61 -14.83
CA ASP A 115 -2.58 16.31 -15.63
C ASP A 115 -2.75 14.94 -16.32
N PRO A 116 -3.25 14.90 -17.57
CA PRO A 116 -3.43 13.65 -18.29
C PRO A 116 -2.10 12.92 -18.45
N GLY A 117 -2.07 11.63 -18.12
CA GLY A 117 -0.89 10.79 -18.25
C GLY A 117 -0.02 10.70 -16.99
N TYR A 118 -0.27 11.54 -15.97
CA TYR A 118 0.37 11.34 -14.66
C TYR A 118 -0.15 10.06 -14.01
N ARG A 119 0.76 9.19 -13.57
CA ARG A 119 0.45 7.98 -12.82
C ARG A 119 1.50 7.73 -11.73
N SER A 120 1.06 7.16 -10.62
CA SER A 120 1.96 6.81 -9.51
C SER A 120 1.55 5.48 -8.87
N LEU A 121 2.56 4.81 -8.30
CA LEU A 121 2.48 3.57 -7.54
C LEU A 121 3.69 3.51 -6.60
N GLY A 122 3.70 2.52 -5.73
CA GLY A 122 4.68 2.38 -4.66
C GLY A 122 4.12 3.05 -3.42
N ALA A 123 3.86 2.24 -2.40
CA ALA A 123 3.54 2.73 -1.06
C ALA A 123 4.67 3.61 -0.51
#